data_AF-A0A9D8FT36-F1
#
_entry.id   AF-A0A9D8FT36-F1
#
_cell.length_a   1.000
_cell.length_b   1.000
_cell.length_c   1.000
_cell.angle_alpha   90.00
_cell.angle_beta   90.00
_cell.angle_gamma   90.00
#
_symmetry.space_group_name_H-M   'P 1'
#
loop_
_entity.id
_entity.type
_entity.pdbx_description
1 polymer ?
#
loop_
_entity_poly.entity_id
_entity_poly.type
_entity_poly.pdbx_seq_one_letter_code
_entity_poly.pdbx_strand_id
1 'polypeptide(L)' 'MALGFPTVPQGQARIRVMNTASHSKQDLDYGLAAFARVAKELGVI' A
#
# COMPACT_ATOMS: atom_id res chain seq x y z
N MET A 1 -2.02 5.01 -3.61
CA MET A 1 -1.21 6.11 -4.20
C MET A 1 0.01 6.34 -3.30
N ALA A 2 1.19 6.53 -3.90
CA ALA A 2 2.40 6.82 -3.13
C ALA A 2 2.45 8.30 -2.73
N LEU A 3 2.76 8.58 -1.47
CA LEU A 3 3.01 9.91 -0.95
C LEU A 3 4.52 10.12 -0.85
N GLY A 4 5.01 11.18 -1.49
CA GLY A 4 6.42 11.58 -1.47
C GLY A 4 6.59 13.05 -1.12
N PHE A 5 7.83 13.52 -1.09
CA PHE A 5 8.14 14.94 -0.90
C PHE A 5 7.53 15.78 -2.06
N PRO A 6 6.94 16.97 -1.79
CA PRO A 6 6.90 17.71 -0.52
C PRO A 6 5.72 17.37 0.40
N THR A 7 4.83 16.46 -0.01
CA THR A 7 3.63 16.12 0.77
C THR A 7 3.96 15.37 2.07
N VAL A 8 5.06 14.62 2.09
CA VAL A 8 5.64 14.02 3.30
C VAL A 8 7.14 14.36 3.38
N PRO A 9 7.74 14.40 4.59
CA PRO A 9 9.17 14.68 4.75
C PRO A 9 10.04 13.71 3.93
N GLN A 10 11.24 14.16 3.56
CA GLN A 10 12.21 13.30 2.91
C GLN A 10 12.52 12.07 3.79
N GLY A 11 12.69 10.90 3.15
CA GLY A 11 12.90 9.63 3.84
C GLY A 11 11.63 9.00 4.46
N GLN A 12 10.48 9.67 4.41
CA GLN A 12 9.22 9.17 4.96
C GLN A 12 8.15 8.89 3.88
N ALA A 13 8.60 8.52 2.68
CA ALA A 13 7.69 8.12 1.61
C ALA A 13 6.87 6.90 2.04
N ARG A 14 5.57 6.91 1.76
CA ARG A 14 4.64 5.86 2.18
C ARG A 14 3.50 5.67 1.20
N ILE A 15 2.95 4.46 1.17
CA ILE A 15 1.78 4.14 0.37
C ILE A 15 0.53 4.36 1.21
N ARG A 16 -0.43 5.12 0.67
CA ARG A 16 -1.77 5.26 1.25
C ARG A 16 -2.76 4.38 0.48
N VAL A 17 -3.44 3.50 1.21
CA VAL A 17 -4.58 2.71 0.71
C VAL A 17 -5.87 3.45 1.09
N MET A 18 -6.82 3.55 0.17
CA MET A 18 -8.08 4.26 0.35
C MET A 18 -9.24 3.27 0.20
N ASN A 19 -9.49 2.52 1.26
CA ASN A 19 -10.58 1.55 1.31
C ASN A 19 -11.92 2.29 1.42
N THR A 20 -12.96 1.72 0.82
CA THR A 20 -14.35 2.23 0.88
C THR A 20 -15.31 1.09 1.14
N ALA A 21 -16.53 1.39 1.55
CA ALA A 21 -17.58 0.39 1.77
C ALA A 21 -17.96 -0.40 0.50
N SER A 22 -17.57 0.08 -0.69
CA SER A 22 -17.79 -0.61 -1.96
C SER A 22 -16.87 -1.82 -2.17
N HIS A 23 -15.78 -1.94 -1.41
CA HIS A 23 -14.85 -3.06 -1.55
C HIS A 23 -15.43 -4.33 -0.92
N SER A 24 -15.45 -5.42 -1.67
CA SER A 24 -15.76 -6.74 -1.16
C SER A 24 -14.57 -7.33 -0.40
N LYS A 25 -14.81 -8.41 0.35
CA LYS A 25 -13.73 -9.14 1.03
C LYS A 25 -12.69 -9.67 0.05
N GLN A 26 -13.11 -10.11 -1.14
CA GLN A 26 -12.22 -10.62 -2.19
C GLN A 26 -11.30 -9.52 -2.72
N ASP A 27 -11.78 -8.29 -2.86
CA ASP A 27 -10.96 -7.14 -3.27
C ASP A 27 -9.86 -6.85 -2.24
N LEU A 28 -10.20 -6.95 -0.95
CA LEU A 28 -9.24 -6.76 0.14
C LEU A 28 -8.21 -7.88 0.20
N ASP A 29 -8.64 -9.13 0.06
CA ASP A 29 -7.75 -10.31 0.06
C ASP A 29 -6.77 -10.26 -1.12
N TYR A 30 -7.26 -9.86 -2.30
CA TYR A 30 -6.41 -9.63 -3.48
C TYR A 30 -5.37 -8.54 -3.22
N GLY A 31 -5.79 -7.40 -2.66
CA GLY A 31 -4.90 -6.29 -2.33
C GLY A 31 -3.81 -6.72 -1.34
N LEU A 32 -4.19 -7.41 -0.26
CA LEU A 32 -3.26 -7.91 0.75
C LEU A 32 -2.25 -8.89 0.16
N ALA A 33 -2.68 -9.84 -0.67
CA ALA A 33 -1.79 -10.79 -1.33
C ALA A 33 -0.76 -10.09 -2.23
N ALA A 34 -1.19 -9.08 -2.99
CA ALA A 34 -0.30 -8.28 -3.83
C ALA A 34 0.73 -7.50 -2.99
N PHE A 35 0.29 -6.83 -1.91
CA PHE A 35 1.20 -6.13 -1.01
C PHE A 35 2.20 -7.08 -0.36
N ALA A 36 1.77 -8.22 0.14
CA ALA A 36 2.64 -9.21 0.78
C ALA A 36 3.71 -9.76 -0.19
N ARG A 37 3.34 -10.02 -1.45
CA ARG A 37 4.28 -10.47 -2.47
C ARG A 37 5.34 -9.43 -2.76
N VAL A 38 4.93 -8.21 -3.11
CA VAL A 38 5.86 -7.14 -3.51
C VAL A 38 6.74 -6.73 -2.33
N ALA A 39 6.16 -6.65 -1.13
CA ALA A 39 6.91 -6.25 0.05
C ALA A 39 8.01 -7.25 0.42
N LYS A 40 7.79 -8.56 0.22
CA LYS A 40 8.85 -9.58 0.35
C LYS A 40 9.92 -9.47 -0.72
N GLU A 41 9.52 -9.26 -1.99
CA GLU A 41 10.46 -9.09 -3.10
C GLU A 41 11.37 -7.86 -2.89
N LEU A 42 10.85 -6.80 -2.28
CA LEU A 42 11.59 -5.57 -1.96
C LEU A 42 12.30 -5.59 -0.59
N GLY A 43 12.11 -6.64 0.22
CA GLY A 43 12.69 -6.75 1.56
C GLY A 43 12.22 -5.69 2.55
N VAL A 44 10.98 -5.20 2.41
CA VAL A 44 10.38 -4.18 3.28
C VAL A 44 9.40 -4.75 4.32
N ILE A 45 9.16 -6.07 4.29
CA ILE A 45 8.52 -6.87 5.35
C ILE A 45 9.26 -8.18 5.58
#